data_AF-A0A3C1DHV0-F1
#
_entry.id   AF-A0A3C1DHV0-F1
#
_cell.length_a   1.000
_cell.length_b   1.000
_cell.length_c   1.000
_cell.angle_alpha   90.00
_cell.angle_beta   90.00
_cell.angle_gamma   90.00
#
_symmetry.space_group_name_H-M   'P 1'
#
loop_
_entity.id
_entity.type
_entity.pdbx_description
1 polymer ?
#
loop_
_entity_poly.entity_id
_entity_poly.type
_entity_poly.pdbx_seq_one_letter_code
_entity_poly.pdbx_strand_id
1 'polypeptide(L)' 'MSGSQRREQLVAVGRKLFAAKGYEAVSVEEIAAKAEVSKPVVYEHFGGKEGLYAV' A
#
# COMPACT_ATOMS: atom_id res chain seq x y z
N MET A 1 -5.01 12.21 -10.31
CA MET A 1 -5.58 11.72 -9.03
C MET A 1 -5.30 12.74 -7.96
N SER A 2 -6.25 13.00 -7.07
CA SER A 2 -5.97 13.73 -5.82
C SER A 2 -5.19 12.84 -4.85
N GLY A 3 -4.59 13.45 -3.81
CA GLY A 3 -3.95 12.69 -2.72
C GLY A 3 -4.91 11.73 -2.01
N SER A 4 -6.19 12.08 -1.87
CA SER A 4 -7.21 11.19 -1.28
C SER A 4 -7.50 9.97 -2.15
N GLN A 5 -7.67 10.15 -3.47
CA GLN A 5 -7.86 9.05 -4.41
C GLN A 5 -6.65 8.11 -4.42
N ARG A 6 -5.43 8.68 -4.33
CA ARG A 6 -4.19 7.89 -4.25
C ARG A 6 -4.13 7.08 -2.96
N ARG A 7 -4.51 7.68 -1.83
CA ARG A 7 -4.60 7.00 -0.54
C ARG A 7 -5.59 5.83 -0.58
N GLU A 8 -6.78 6.02 -1.15
CA GLU A 8 -7.80 4.97 -1.29
C GLU A 8 -7.32 3.82 -2.20
N GLN A 9 -6.65 4.14 -3.31
CA GLN A 9 -6.06 3.13 -4.20
C GLN A 9 -5.06 2.24 -3.44
N LEU A 10 -4.17 2.85 -2.66
CA LEU A 10 -3.17 2.12 -1.87
C LEU A 10 -3.81 1.22 -0.81
N VAL A 11 -4.87 1.68 -0.12
CA VAL A 11 -5.64 0.85 0.82
C VAL A 11 -6.27 -0.35 0.10
N ALA A 12 -6.90 -0.12 -1.05
CA ALA A 12 -7.54 -1.20 -1.81
C ALA A 12 -6.54 -2.26 -2.28
N VAL A 13 -5.36 -1.85 -2.76
CA VAL A 13 -4.28 -2.75 -3.19
C VAL A 13 -3.68 -3.49 -1.98
N GLY A 14 -3.34 -2.75 -0.92
CA GLY A 14 -2.77 -3.31 0.31
C GLY A 14 -3.67 -4.39 0.91
N ARG A 15 -4.96 -4.11 1.10
CA ARG A 15 -5.93 -5.08 1.64
C ARG A 15 -5.99 -6.37 0.84
N LYS A 16 -5.98 -6.29 -0.50
CA LYS A 16 -5.97 -7.47 -1.36
C LYS A 16 -4.70 -8.30 -1.19
N LEU A 17 -3.54 -7.65 -1.14
CA LEU A 17 -2.27 -8.34 -0.96
C LEU A 17 -2.15 -8.98 0.42
N PHE A 18 -2.50 -8.25 1.48
CA PHE A 18 -2.46 -8.77 2.85
C PHE A 18 -3.44 -9.92 3.05
N ALA A 19 -4.64 -9.85 2.50
CA ALA A 19 -5.61 -10.95 2.57
C ALA A 19 -5.15 -12.20 1.81
N ALA A 20 -4.45 -12.03 0.69
CA ALA A 20 -4.00 -13.16 -0.14
C ALA A 20 -2.72 -13.84 0.38
N LYS A 21 -1.81 -13.06 0.99
CA LYS A 21 -0.45 -13.55 1.33
C LYS A 21 -0.11 -13.48 2.82
N GLY A 22 -0.90 -12.77 3.62
CA GLY A 22 -0.55 -12.44 5.00
C GLY A 22 0.39 -11.24 5.10
N TYR A 23 0.44 -10.62 6.29
CA TYR A 23 1.20 -9.39 6.54
C TYR A 23 2.72 -9.51 6.31
N GLU A 24 3.32 -10.61 6.79
CA GLU A 24 4.77 -10.82 6.70
C GLU A 24 5.25 -10.96 5.26
N ALA A 25 4.48 -11.65 4.42
CA ALA A 25 4.85 -11.96 3.03
C ALA A 25 4.66 -10.77 2.06
N VAL A 26 3.99 -9.70 2.48
CA VAL A 26 3.78 -8.50 1.66
C VAL A 26 4.90 -7.50 1.91
N SER A 27 5.42 -6.90 0.83
CA SER A 27 6.43 -5.85 0.88
C SER A 27 5.90 -4.52 0.34
N VAL A 28 6.52 -3.41 0.75
CA VAL A 28 6.22 -2.07 0.21
C VAL A 28 6.51 -1.98 -1.30
N GLU A 29 7.53 -2.69 -1.79
CA GLU A 29 7.82 -2.80 -3.24
C GLU A 29 6.62 -3.39 -3.99
N GLU A 30 6.08 -4.51 -3.49
CA GLU A 30 4.97 -5.17 -4.16
C GLU A 30 3.70 -4.32 -4.14
N ILE A 31 3.41 -3.66 -3.02
CA ILE A 31 2.27 -2.72 -2.92
C ILE A 31 2.42 -1.59 -3.94
N ALA A 32 3.61 -0.98 -3.99
CA ALA A 32 3.90 0.13 -4.90
C ALA A 32 3.76 -0.31 -6.36
N ALA A 33 4.38 -1.45 -6.72
CA ALA A 33 4.29 -2.01 -8.06
C ALA A 33 2.84 -2.33 -8.46
N LYS A 34 2.07 -2.94 -7.56
CA LYS A 34 0.67 -3.31 -7.84
C LYS A 34 -0.28 -2.12 -7.90
N ALA A 35 0.05 -1.03 -7.21
CA ALA A 35 -0.66 0.24 -7.27
C ALA A 35 -0.15 1.16 -8.40
N GLU A 36 0.85 0.75 -9.16
CA GLU A 36 1.47 1.54 -10.23
C GLU A 36 2.02 2.89 -9.73
N VAL A 37 2.69 2.85 -8.57
CA VAL A 37 3.34 4.01 -7.95
C VAL A 37 4.77 3.69 -7.54
N SER A 38 5.54 4.72 -7.22
CA SER A 38 6.87 4.53 -6.62
C SER A 38 6.77 4.23 -5.13
N LYS A 39 7.77 3.51 -4.59
CA LYS A 39 7.88 3.21 -3.15
C LYS A 39 7.72 4.44 -2.24
N PRO A 40 8.35 5.61 -2.51
CA PRO A 40 8.20 6.78 -1.65
C PRO A 40 6.75 7.23 -1.46
N VAL A 41 5.88 7.03 -2.44
CA VAL A 41 4.45 7.37 -2.33
C VAL A 41 3.77 6.56 -1.23
N VAL A 42 4.12 5.28 -1.07
CA VAL A 42 3.57 4.44 0.01
C VAL A 42 4.04 4.94 1.37
N TYR A 43 5.33 5.31 1.49
CA TYR A 43 5.89 5.89 2.71
C TYR A 43 5.30 7.26 3.04
N GLU A 44 5.06 8.12 2.06
CA GLU A 44 4.45 9.45 2.27
C GLU A 44 3.03 9.35 2.84
N HIS A 45 2.23 8.39 2.35
CA HIS A 45 0.84 8.24 2.80
C HIS A 45 0.69 7.44 4.10
N PHE A 46 1.58 6.48 4.36
CA PHE A 46 1.38 5.48 5.41
C PHE A 46 2.61 5.17 6.27
N GLY A 47 3.78 5.74 5.98
CA GLY A 47 5.02 5.45 6.70
C GLY A 47 5.58 4.03 6.50
N GLY A 48 4.97 3.22 5.63
CA GLY A 48 5.38 1.83 5.38
C GLY A 48 4.19 0.88 5.20
N LYS A 49 4.45 -0.43 5.18
CA LYS A 49 3.38 -1.44 5.09
C LYS A 49 2.64 -1.56 6.42
N GLU A 50 3.32 -1.27 7.52
CA GLU A 50 2.82 -1.25 8.90
C GLU A 50 1.66 -0.26 9.02
N GLY A 51 1.89 1.00 8.63
CA GLY A 51 0.86 2.03 8.71
C GLY A 51 -0.24 1.86 7.67
N LEU A 52 0.03 1.18 6.55
CA LEU A 52 -1.01 0.81 5.59
C LEU A 52 -1.90 -0.32 6.13
N TYR A 53 -1.31 -1.29 6.84
CA TYR A 53 -2.03 -2.40 7.45
C TYR A 53 -2.92 -1.98 8.61
N ALA A 54 -2.55 -0.89 9.32
CA ALA A 54 -3.30 -0.36 10.44
C ALA A 54 -4.60 0.40 10.06
N VAL A 55 -4.96 0.48 8.76
CA VAL A 55 -6.10 1.27 8.21
C VAL A 55 -7.22 0.40 7.64
#